data_AF-A0AAW0IN13-F1
#
_entry.id   AF-A0AAW0IN13-F1
#
_cell.length_a   1.000
_cell.length_b   1.000
_cell.length_c   1.000
_cell.angle_alpha   90.00
_cell.angle_beta   90.00
_cell.angle_gamma   90.00
#
_symmetry.space_group_name_H-M   'P 1'
#
loop_
_entity.id
_entity.type
_entity.pdbx_description
1 polymer ?
#
loop_
_entity_poly.entity_id
_entity_poly.type
_entity_poly.pdbx_seq_one_letter_code
_entity_poly.pdbx_strand_id
1 'polypeptide(L)'
;KSYVGIPPWLNDMCNSIYFCTCIMHQDAKKNDLDHFCIDCRRSLCSNCLSAHMHHNYVKIRRYVYNYVINRQDLCNLFNCSGIQDSLMVSI
;
A
#
# COMPACT_ATOMS: atom_id res chain seq x y z
N LYS A 1 0.32 30.09 -1.26
CA LYS A 1 0.36 29.02 -2.28
C LYS A 1 1.21 27.89 -1.71
N SER A 2 0.58 26.95 -1.01
CA SER A 2 1.28 25.83 -0.38
C SER A 2 1.53 24.80 -1.46
N TYR A 3 2.79 24.50 -1.76
CA TYR A 3 3.16 23.41 -2.66
C TYR A 3 2.43 22.15 -2.19
N VAL A 4 1.59 21.57 -3.04
CA VAL A 4 1.06 20.22 -2.84
C VAL A 4 2.25 19.29 -3.04
N GLY A 5 3.09 19.21 -2.01
CA GLY A 5 4.21 18.29 -1.98
C GLY A 5 3.67 16.87 -2.00
N ILE A 6 4.31 16.02 -2.80
CA ILE A 6 3.99 14.59 -2.84
C ILE A 6 4.04 14.07 -1.39
N PRO A 7 2.97 13.42 -0.90
CA PRO A 7 2.96 12.91 0.46
C PRO A 7 4.15 11.95 0.68
N PRO A 8 4.88 12.05 1.81
CA PRO A 8 6.05 11.20 2.05
C PRO A 8 5.74 9.70 1.95
N TRP A 9 4.55 9.29 2.41
CA TRP A 9 4.11 7.90 2.34
C TRP A 9 4.00 7.38 0.90
N LEU A 10 3.75 8.24 -0.09
CA LEU A 10 3.68 7.82 -1.49
C LEU A 10 5.08 7.42 -1.98
N ASN A 11 6.10 8.18 -1.61
CA ASN A 11 7.49 7.85 -1.93
C ASN A 11 7.95 6.57 -1.21
N ASP A 12 7.60 6.42 0.07
CA ASP A 12 7.92 5.21 0.83
C ASP A 12 7.21 3.97 0.26
N MET A 13 5.98 4.15 -0.23
CA MET A 13 5.21 3.08 -0.87
C MET A 13 5.85 2.66 -2.20
N CYS A 14 6.19 3.59 -3.10
CA CYS A 14 6.86 3.26 -4.37
C CYS A 14 8.25 2.61 -4.17
N ASN A 15 8.97 2.97 -3.10
CA ASN A 15 10.28 2.38 -2.79
C ASN A 15 10.21 1.10 -1.93
N SER A 16 9.02 0.70 -1.48
CA SER A 16 8.86 -0.47 -0.64
C SER A 16 8.92 -1.76 -1.46
N ILE A 17 9.39 -2.83 -0.80
CA ILE A 17 9.42 -4.16 -1.39
C ILE A 17 8.13 -4.90 -1.00
N TYR A 18 7.44 -5.42 -2.01
CA TYR A 18 6.18 -6.16 -1.89
C TYR A 18 6.35 -7.61 -2.31
N PHE A 19 5.42 -8.46 -1.86
CA PHE A 19 5.41 -9.90 -2.16
C PHE A 19 6.67 -10.65 -1.68
N CYS A 20 7.35 -10.12 -0.66
CA CYS A 20 8.34 -10.84 0.12
C CYS A 20 7.68 -11.51 1.34
N THR A 21 8.36 -12.51 1.90
CA THR A 21 7.91 -13.16 3.13
C THR A 21 8.07 -12.22 4.33
N CYS A 22 7.01 -12.06 5.10
CA CYS A 22 7.05 -11.29 6.34
C CYS A 22 8.00 -11.94 7.36
N ILE A 23 8.98 -11.16 7.86
CA ILE A 23 9.96 -11.65 8.84
C ILE A 23 9.30 -12.02 10.17
N MET A 24 8.25 -11.30 10.57
CA MET A 24 7.54 -11.56 11.84
C MET A 24 6.60 -12.76 11.76
N HIS A 25 6.20 -13.17 10.56
CA HIS A 25 5.17 -14.21 10.34
C HIS A 25 5.61 -15.24 9.29
N GLN A 26 6.89 -15.63 9.29
CA GLN A 26 7.45 -16.54 8.28
C GLN A 26 6.71 -17.89 8.23
N ASP A 27 6.35 -18.45 9.37
CA ASP A 27 5.65 -19.75 9.46
C ASP A 27 4.12 -19.68 9.26
N ALA A 28 3.56 -18.48 9.14
CA ALA A 28 2.12 -18.30 8.98
C ALA A 28 1.69 -18.45 7.52
N LYS A 29 0.47 -18.95 7.29
CA LYS A 29 -0.16 -18.87 5.96
C LYS A 29 -0.44 -17.39 5.61
N LYS A 30 -0.36 -17.04 4.32
CA LYS A 30 -0.55 -15.66 3.81
C LYS A 30 0.42 -14.65 4.44
N ASN A 31 1.70 -15.01 4.44
CA ASN A 31 2.79 -14.18 4.98
C ASN A 31 3.39 -13.22 3.96
N ASP A 32 2.88 -13.19 2.73
CA ASP A 32 3.32 -12.25 1.70
C ASP A 32 3.04 -10.81 2.12
N LEU A 33 4.02 -9.93 1.95
CA LEU A 33 3.90 -8.50 2.17
C LEU A 33 3.09 -7.85 1.04
N ASP A 34 1.77 -8.06 1.04
CA ASP A 34 0.81 -7.59 0.03
C ASP A 34 0.02 -6.35 0.47
N HIS A 35 0.31 -5.79 1.65
CA HIS A 35 -0.30 -4.56 2.14
C HIS A 35 0.77 -3.49 2.43
N PHE A 36 0.40 -2.23 2.41
CA PHE A 36 1.25 -1.12 2.84
C PHE A 36 0.50 -0.26 3.86
N CYS A 37 1.09 -0.05 5.03
CA CYS A 37 0.52 0.83 6.05
C CYS A 37 1.08 2.23 5.91
N ILE A 38 0.19 3.22 5.77
CA ILE A 38 0.52 4.62 5.59
C ILE A 38 1.08 5.21 6.89
N ASP A 39 0.47 4.90 8.04
CA ASP A 39 0.91 5.40 9.35
C ASP A 39 2.30 4.87 9.74
N CYS A 40 2.58 3.61 9.43
CA CYS A 40 3.86 2.97 9.74
C CYS A 40 4.87 3.01 8.59
N ARG A 41 4.47 3.49 7.41
CA ARG A 41 5.26 3.55 6.18
C ARG A 41 6.04 2.28 5.88
N ARG A 42 5.36 1.14 6.00
CA ARG A 42 5.98 -0.19 5.82
C ARG A 42 5.03 -1.18 5.15
N SER A 43 5.60 -2.14 4.43
CA SER A 43 4.85 -3.26 3.90
C SER A 43 4.50 -4.27 5.01
N LEU A 44 3.31 -4.85 4.89
CA LEU A 44 2.66 -5.71 5.88
C LEU A 44 2.07 -6.94 5.19
N CYS A 45 2.00 -8.05 5.91
CA CYS A 45 1.24 -9.22 5.45
C CYS A 45 -0.17 -9.23 6.05
N SER A 46 -1.01 -10.15 5.57
CA SER A 46 -2.38 -10.34 6.06
C SER A 46 -2.45 -10.56 7.58
N ASN A 47 -1.45 -11.19 8.19
CA ASN A 47 -1.39 -11.42 9.64
C ASN A 47 -1.03 -10.17 10.44
N CYS A 48 -0.32 -9.21 9.83
CA CYS A 48 -0.01 -7.93 10.48
C CYS A 48 -1.25 -7.02 10.59
N LEU A 49 -2.30 -7.25 9.79
CA LEU A 49 -3.48 -6.36 9.76
C LEU A 49 -4.18 -6.29 11.11
N SER A 50 -4.17 -7.37 11.90
CA SER A 50 -4.74 -7.38 13.25
C SER A 50 -4.02 -6.38 14.16
N ALA A 51 -2.69 -6.30 14.12
CA ALA A 51 -1.93 -5.30 14.88
C ALA A 51 -2.09 -3.86 14.34
N HIS A 52 -2.58 -3.72 13.10
CA HIS A 52 -2.71 -2.46 12.37
C HIS A 52 -4.18 -2.05 12.12
N MET A 53 -5.11 -2.63 12.86
CA MET A 53 -6.56 -2.40 12.71
C MET A 53 -7.00 -0.94 12.86
N HIS A 54 -6.20 -0.10 13.53
CA HIS A 54 -6.45 1.33 13.70
C HIS A 54 -5.63 2.22 12.75
N HIS A 55 -4.81 1.63 11.88
CA HIS A 55 -3.99 2.36 10.93
C HIS A 55 -4.60 2.32 9.54
N ASN A 56 -4.27 3.32 8.73
CA ASN A 56 -4.60 3.34 7.33
C ASN A 56 -3.63 2.44 6.57
N TYR A 57 -4.16 1.53 5.78
CA TYR A 57 -3.38 0.67 4.91
C TYR A 57 -4.08 0.42 3.58
N VAL A 58 -3.28 0.15 2.56
CA VAL A 58 -3.74 -0.21 1.22
C VAL A 58 -3.32 -1.63 0.90
N LYS A 59 -4.15 -2.32 0.13
CA LYS A 59 -3.78 -3.61 -0.46
C LYS A 59 -3.11 -3.39 -1.81
N ILE A 60 -1.95 -3.99 -1.98
CA ILE A 60 -1.19 -3.99 -3.23
C ILE A 60 -1.45 -5.30 -3.96
N ARG A 61 -1.80 -5.18 -5.24
CA ARG A 61 -2.03 -6.30 -6.13
C ARG A 61 -0.93 -6.33 -7.17
N ARG A 62 -0.62 -7.51 -7.68
CA ARG A 62 0.33 -7.68 -8.77
C ARG A 62 -0.44 -7.84 -10.07
N TYR A 63 -0.25 -6.92 -11.02
CA TYR A 63 -0.80 -7.03 -12.36
C TYR A 63 0.34 -7.21 -13.35
N VAL A 64 0.52 -8.45 -13.81
CA VAL A 64 1.63 -8.88 -14.67
C VAL A 64 2.99 -8.59 -13.99
N TYR A 65 3.64 -7.47 -14.35
CA TYR A 65 4.94 -7.04 -13.83
C TYR A 65 4.88 -5.78 -12.96
N ASN A 66 3.69 -5.18 -12.79
CA ASN A 66 3.54 -3.95 -12.03
C ASN A 66 2.80 -4.19 -10.71
N TYR A 67 3.15 -3.40 -9.70
CA TYR A 67 2.36 -3.28 -8.49
C TYR A 67 1.25 -2.28 -8.73
N VAL A 68 0.02 -2.69 -8.44
CA VAL A 68 -1.17 -1.88 -8.66
C VAL A 68 -1.99 -1.80 -7.39
N ILE A 69 -2.57 -0.63 -7.15
CA ILE A 69 -3.49 -0.37 -6.05
C ILE A 69 -4.85 -0.06 -6.63
N ASN A 70 -5.92 -0.52 -5.98
CA ASN A 70 -7.26 -0.14 -6.39
C ASN A 70 -7.45 1.36 -6.13
N ARG A 71 -7.91 2.09 -7.15
CA ARG A 71 -8.18 3.52 -7.04
C ARG A 71 -9.08 3.83 -5.84
N GLN A 72 -10.11 3.04 -5.60
CA GLN A 72 -11.06 3.27 -4.51
C GLN A 72 -10.40 3.19 -3.13
N ASP A 73 -9.51 2.22 -2.91
CA ASP A 73 -8.70 2.14 -1.68
C ASP A 73 -7.81 3.38 -1.52
N LEU A 74 -7.17 3.82 -2.62
CA LEU A 74 -6.34 5.02 -2.60
C LEU A 74 -7.19 6.29 -2.33
N CYS A 75 -8.40 6.37 -2.89
CA CYS A 75 -9.27 7.53 -2.77
C CYS A 75 -9.95 7.66 -1.41
N ASN A 76 -10.09 6.56 -0.69
CA ASN A 76 -10.48 6.58 0.71
C ASN A 76 -9.41 7.23 1.59
N LEU A 77 -8.16 7.30 1.11
CA LEU A 77 -6.99 7.75 1.87
C LEU A 77 -6.47 9.11 1.41
N PHE A 78 -6.65 9.46 0.13
CA PHE A 78 -6.22 10.73 -0.44
C PHE A 78 -7.16 11.21 -1.57
N ASN A 79 -7.18 12.51 -1.84
CA ASN A 79 -7.98 13.07 -2.92
C ASN A 79 -7.44 12.68 -4.31
N CYS A 80 -8.04 11.65 -4.93
CA CYS A 80 -7.68 11.17 -6.27
C CYS A 80 -8.20 12.02 -7.44
N SER A 81 -8.70 13.24 -7.23
CA SER A 81 -9.31 14.01 -8.33
C SER A 81 -8.35 14.36 -9.47
N GLY A 82 -7.03 14.21 -9.28
CA GLY A 82 -6.01 14.33 -10.33
C GLY A 82 -5.51 13.00 -10.93
N ILE A 83 -6.00 11.86 -10.45
CA ILE A 83 -5.62 10.54 -10.98
C ILE A 83 -6.59 10.17 -12.10
N GLN A 84 -6.03 9.73 -13.24
CA GLN A 84 -6.78 9.28 -14.41
C GLN A 84 -7.86 8.24 -14.01
N ASP A 85 -8.98 8.18 -14.72
CA ASP A 85 -10.15 7.32 -14.38
C ASP A 85 -9.90 5.80 -14.45
N SER A 86 -8.64 5.36 -14.40
CA SER A 86 -8.26 3.97 -14.30
C SER A 86 -8.65 3.39 -12.93
N LEU A 87 -9.31 2.22 -12.94
CA LEU A 87 -9.67 1.48 -11.71
C LEU A 87 -8.44 1.08 -10.88
N MET A 88 -7.27 0.99 -11.51
CA MET A 88 -6.02 0.59 -10.89
C MET A 88 -4.95 1.66 -11.11
N VAL A 89 -4.17 1.95 -10.07
CA VAL A 89 -3.04 2.87 -10.09
C VAL A 89 -1.76 2.05 -9.96
N SER A 90 -0.91 2.10 -10.96
CA SER A 90 0.43 1.48 -10.90
C SER A 90 1.35 2.33 -10.03
N ILE A 91 2.12 1.68 -9.17
CA ILE A 91 3.09 2.31 -8.26
C ILE A 91 4.51 1.84 -8.54
#